data_AF-A0A7S3JN12-F1
#
_entry.id   AF-A0A7S3JN12-F1
#
_cell.length_a   1.000
_cell.length_b   1.000
_cell.length_c   1.000
_cell.angle_alpha   90.00
_cell.angle_beta   90.00
_cell.angle_gamma   90.00
#
_symmetry.space_group_name_H-M   'P 1'
#
loop_
_entity.id
_entity.type
_entity.pdbx_description
1 polymer ?
#
loop_
_entity_poly.entity_id
_entity_poly.type
_entity_poly.pdbx_seq_one_letter_code
_entity_poly.pdbx_strand_id
1 'polypeptide(L)'
;MIDVEFVIGNDVQSVFGTNGIGIFVLQEILSKDVSKGSLFGYSSEFFGAGVFLNTGLRKRDPANGDRVEGVQGKVSDGSQTVNTWDIPNDDTCYFHYREHTEANTLRLHYKNKIIDVFYFDKAKSEFMPCFNLEVDLTAGGYLALSGSSGVWDEDFHVVKSIKTMNPNKVDKSHHGEEAKKIKGQKYLETLKSTQDIMHKNRLKYTDMKDLIVKVNKEISKFMAQTEILQGVVREEITHTVKDPQGNTQTVDIAKINEDSRHIMRDLTILNRMMNYTFEKIDYLEQIMK
;
A
#
# COMPACT_ATOMS: atom_id res chain seq x y z
N MET A 1 17.58 -15.73 14.80
CA MET A 1 16.95 -15.45 13.50
C MET A 1 15.61 -14.77 13.74
N ILE A 2 15.31 -13.75 12.97
CA ILE A 2 14.08 -12.95 13.05
C ILE A 2 13.53 -12.84 11.63
N ASP A 3 12.30 -13.26 11.41
CA ASP A 3 11.57 -13.02 10.16
C ASP A 3 10.51 -11.97 10.41
N VAL A 4 10.51 -10.91 9.60
CA VAL A 4 9.53 -9.82 9.64
C VAL A 4 8.74 -9.84 8.34
N GLU A 5 7.45 -10.08 8.45
CA GLU A 5 6.51 -10.09 7.33
C GLU A 5 5.73 -8.77 7.33
N PHE A 6 5.77 -8.04 6.22
CA PHE A 6 5.25 -6.68 6.15
C PHE A 6 4.59 -6.37 4.80
N VAL A 7 3.79 -5.32 4.78
CA VAL A 7 3.23 -4.69 3.57
C VAL A 7 3.45 -3.18 3.69
N ILE A 8 3.97 -2.57 2.64
CA ILE A 8 4.10 -1.12 2.50
C ILE A 8 3.45 -0.72 1.19
N GLY A 9 2.63 0.32 1.19
CA GLY A 9 1.98 0.81 -0.02
C GLY A 9 1.26 2.12 0.21
N ASN A 10 0.64 2.64 -0.85
CA ASN A 10 -0.15 3.86 -0.83
C ASN A 10 -1.41 3.64 -1.67
N ASP A 11 -2.54 4.16 -1.23
CA ASP A 11 -3.81 4.11 -1.98
C ASP A 11 -3.82 5.10 -3.16
N VAL A 12 -3.00 6.16 -3.06
CA VAL A 12 -2.68 7.08 -4.13
C VAL A 12 -1.52 6.46 -4.91
N GLN A 13 -1.67 6.32 -6.24
CA GLN A 13 -0.59 5.88 -7.15
C GLN A 13 0.51 6.95 -7.24
N SER A 14 1.12 7.30 -6.12
CA SER A 14 2.21 8.25 -6.05
C SER A 14 3.52 7.51 -6.29
N VAL A 15 4.32 8.04 -7.21
CA VAL A 15 5.66 7.53 -7.51
C VAL A 15 6.68 7.95 -6.44
N PHE A 16 6.24 8.67 -5.41
CA PHE A 16 7.08 9.13 -4.31
C PHE A 16 6.61 8.44 -3.03
N GLY A 17 7.57 7.89 -2.29
CA GLY A 17 7.40 7.41 -0.92
C GLY A 17 8.37 8.22 -0.08
N THR A 18 7.94 8.66 1.09
CA THR A 18 8.74 9.63 1.86
C THR A 18 9.54 9.02 3.00
N ASN A 19 9.09 7.91 3.57
CA ASN A 19 9.75 7.23 4.70
C ASN A 19 9.61 5.70 4.58
N GLY A 20 9.07 5.01 5.59
CA GLY A 20 9.05 3.55 5.61
C GLY A 20 9.08 2.94 7.02
N ILE A 21 9.74 1.79 7.16
CA ILE A 21 9.85 1.02 8.41
C ILE A 21 11.31 0.94 8.86
N GLY A 22 11.56 1.14 10.16
CA GLY A 22 12.82 0.80 10.82
C GLY A 22 12.66 -0.48 11.65
N ILE A 23 13.59 -1.43 11.47
CA ILE A 23 13.69 -2.67 12.26
C ILE A 23 15.01 -2.60 13.05
N PHE A 24 14.93 -2.54 14.36
CA PHE A 24 16.09 -2.33 15.22
C PHE A 24 16.37 -3.56 16.07
N VAL A 25 17.64 -3.97 16.07
CA VAL A 25 18.19 -4.96 17.00
C VAL A 25 19.12 -4.20 17.94
N LEU A 26 18.61 -3.86 19.12
CA LEU A 26 19.24 -2.98 20.08
C LEU A 26 19.94 -3.77 21.18
N GLN A 27 21.08 -3.28 21.66
CA GLN A 27 21.70 -3.81 22.87
C GLN A 27 20.97 -3.31 24.12
N GLU A 28 20.56 -2.04 24.12
CA GLU A 28 19.82 -1.41 25.20
C GLU A 28 18.82 -0.39 24.64
N ILE A 29 17.76 -0.12 25.42
CA ILE A 29 16.84 0.98 25.13
C ILE A 29 17.28 2.16 25.98
N LEU A 30 17.74 3.22 25.33
CA LEU A 30 18.15 4.44 26.02
C LEU A 30 16.92 5.30 26.30
N SER A 31 16.88 6.00 27.44
CA SER A 31 15.77 6.92 27.76
C SER A 31 15.59 8.04 26.72
N LYS A 32 16.67 8.42 26.03
CA LYS A 32 16.65 9.37 24.92
C LYS A 32 16.02 8.81 23.65
N ASP A 33 15.92 7.48 23.50
CA ASP A 33 15.44 6.84 22.28
C ASP A 33 13.96 7.15 21.99
N VAL A 34 13.21 7.48 23.04
CA VAL A 34 11.78 7.80 22.96
C VAL A 34 11.54 9.28 22.66
N SER A 35 12.57 10.14 22.73
CA SER A 35 12.39 11.61 22.70
C SER A 35 13.23 12.39 21.69
N LYS A 36 14.25 11.80 21.05
CA LYS A 36 15.17 12.52 20.14
C LYS A 36 15.19 11.95 18.73
N GLY A 37 14.79 12.79 17.76
CA GLY A 37 14.85 12.50 16.32
C GLY A 37 13.82 11.45 15.89
N SER A 38 13.28 11.58 14.68
CA SER A 38 12.40 10.57 14.10
C SER A 38 13.10 9.97 12.88
N LEU A 39 13.99 9.02 13.12
CA LEU A 39 14.47 8.11 12.09
C LEU A 39 13.43 7.00 11.94
N PHE A 40 12.55 7.13 10.94
CA PHE A 40 11.42 6.22 10.73
C PHE A 40 10.52 6.04 11.96
N GLY A 41 10.34 7.08 12.78
CA GLY A 41 9.54 7.02 14.00
C GLY A 41 10.26 6.52 15.25
N TYR A 42 11.56 6.21 15.18
CA TYR A 42 12.42 5.90 16.33
C TYR A 42 13.57 6.92 16.43
N SER A 43 14.42 6.80 17.45
CA SER A 43 15.58 7.67 17.57
C SER A 43 16.63 7.42 16.49
N SER A 44 17.25 8.51 16.04
CA SER A 44 18.43 8.48 15.20
C SER A 44 19.73 8.17 15.96
N GLU A 45 19.71 8.14 17.29
CA GLU A 45 20.87 7.83 18.15
C GLU A 45 20.60 6.56 18.97
N PHE A 46 20.80 5.39 18.37
CA PHE A 46 20.52 4.10 19.03
C PHE A 46 21.79 3.27 19.27
N PHE A 47 21.78 2.36 20.24
CA PHE A 47 22.88 1.40 20.47
C PHE A 47 22.50 0.03 19.91
N GLY A 48 23.06 -0.33 18.76
CA GLY A 48 22.82 -1.61 18.09
C GLY A 48 22.82 -1.48 16.56
N ALA A 49 21.96 -2.25 15.90
CA ALA A 49 21.79 -2.23 14.46
C ALA A 49 20.36 -1.85 14.05
N GLY A 50 20.23 -1.08 12.97
CA GLY A 50 18.97 -0.72 12.33
C GLY A 50 18.96 -1.18 10.87
N VAL A 51 17.85 -1.80 10.46
CA VAL A 51 17.54 -2.15 9.07
C VAL A 51 16.34 -1.30 8.64
N PHE A 52 16.54 -0.45 7.64
CA PHE A 52 15.57 0.55 7.20
C PHE A 52 15.04 0.21 5.83
N LEU A 53 13.72 0.07 5.74
CA LEU A 53 12.99 -0.08 4.49
C LEU A 53 12.64 1.32 4.01
N ASN A 54 13.49 1.93 3.20
CA ASN A 54 13.38 3.32 2.79
C ASN A 54 12.68 3.44 1.41
N THR A 55 11.39 3.79 1.43
CA THR A 55 10.58 3.96 0.20
C THR A 55 10.96 5.20 -0.62
N GLY A 56 11.69 6.14 -0.02
CA GLY A 56 12.25 7.32 -0.69
C GLY A 56 13.59 7.05 -1.35
N LEU A 57 14.33 6.03 -0.89
CA LEU A 57 15.54 5.57 -1.54
C LEU A 57 15.18 4.62 -2.68
N ARG A 58 15.37 5.05 -3.92
CA ARG A 58 15.04 4.26 -5.11
C ARG A 58 16.19 4.20 -6.09
N LYS A 59 16.29 3.07 -6.78
CA LYS A 59 17.16 2.86 -7.94
C LYS A 59 16.33 2.32 -9.09
N ARG A 60 16.77 2.54 -10.34
CA ARG A 60 16.20 1.81 -11.48
C ARG A 60 16.79 0.41 -11.51
N ASP A 61 15.93 -0.59 -11.54
CA ASP A 61 16.33 -1.97 -11.80
C ASP A 61 16.84 -2.06 -13.25
N PRO A 62 18.09 -2.52 -13.47
CA PRO A 62 18.65 -2.64 -14.81
C PRO A 62 17.92 -3.66 -15.70
N ALA A 63 17.17 -4.61 -15.15
CA ALA A 63 16.52 -5.67 -15.91
C ALA A 63 15.23 -5.21 -16.61
N ASN A 64 14.42 -4.39 -15.95
CA ASN A 64 13.10 -3.94 -16.44
C ASN A 64 12.95 -2.41 -16.48
N GLY A 65 13.86 -1.64 -15.85
CA GLY A 65 13.81 -0.19 -15.77
C GLY A 65 12.89 0.37 -14.67
N ASP A 66 12.23 -0.50 -13.92
CA ASP A 66 11.31 -0.14 -12.84
C ASP A 66 12.06 0.42 -11.63
N ARG A 67 11.36 1.20 -10.79
CA ARG A 67 11.95 1.70 -9.55
C ARG A 67 11.85 0.62 -8.48
N VAL A 68 12.99 0.24 -7.91
CA VAL A 68 13.12 -0.64 -6.75
C VAL A 68 13.44 0.18 -5.52
N GLU A 69 12.86 -0.19 -4.38
CA GLU A 69 13.10 0.49 -3.11
C GLU A 69 14.35 -0.05 -2.41
N GLY A 70 14.99 0.82 -1.63
CA GLY A 70 16.23 0.52 -0.93
C GLY A 70 16.01 0.02 0.49
N VAL A 71 16.64 -1.11 0.82
CA VAL A 71 16.82 -1.55 2.20
C VAL A 71 18.23 -1.25 2.63
N GLN A 72 18.39 -0.57 3.76
CA GLN A 72 19.68 -0.08 4.25
C GLN A 72 19.97 -0.61 5.65
N GLY A 73 21.22 -0.96 5.91
CA GLY A 73 21.70 -1.30 7.24
C GLY A 73 22.55 -0.19 7.84
N LYS A 74 22.41 0.05 9.15
CA LYS A 74 23.29 0.94 9.92
C LYS A 74 23.56 0.36 11.30
N VAL A 75 24.76 0.59 11.79
CA VAL A 75 25.17 0.28 13.16
C VAL A 75 25.47 1.59 13.88
N SER A 76 25.09 1.68 15.14
CA SER A 76 25.38 2.82 15.99
C SER A 76 25.64 2.37 17.41
N ASP A 77 26.51 3.11 18.11
CA ASP A 77 26.84 2.94 19.53
C ASP A 77 26.08 3.96 20.40
N GLY A 78 25.09 4.64 19.82
CA GLY A 78 24.32 5.70 20.47
C GLY A 78 25.06 7.04 20.60
N SER A 79 26.31 7.17 20.15
CA SER A 79 27.06 8.44 20.22
C SER A 79 26.81 9.36 19.02
N GLN A 80 26.41 8.79 17.88
CA GLN A 80 26.22 9.50 16.62
C GLN A 80 24.79 9.37 16.08
N THR A 81 24.35 10.43 15.40
CA THR A 81 23.10 10.45 14.64
C THR A 81 23.27 9.65 13.35
N VAL A 82 22.44 8.63 13.16
CA VAL A 82 22.36 7.85 11.93
C VAL A 82 21.58 8.63 10.88
N ASN A 83 22.18 8.78 9.69
CA ASN A 83 21.53 9.31 8.50
C ASN A 83 21.39 8.22 7.44
N THR A 84 20.15 7.95 7.01
CA THR A 84 19.85 6.96 5.96
C THR A 84 19.95 7.54 4.55
N TRP A 85 20.09 8.86 4.40
CA TRP A 85 20.38 9.48 3.11
C TRP A 85 21.85 9.44 2.74
N ASP A 86 22.72 9.19 3.73
CA ASP A 86 24.13 8.91 3.48
C ASP A 86 24.25 7.42 3.17
N ILE A 87 24.48 7.08 1.89
CA ILE A 87 24.35 5.72 1.36
C ILE A 87 25.76 5.17 1.06
N PRO A 88 26.39 4.44 2.00
CA PRO A 88 27.46 3.51 1.64
C PRO A 88 26.90 2.45 0.70
N ASN A 89 27.65 2.14 -0.37
CA ASN A 89 27.20 1.18 -1.38
C ASN A 89 27.06 -0.26 -0.84
N ASP A 90 27.77 -0.61 0.24
CA ASP A 90 27.92 -2.01 0.68
C ASP A 90 26.82 -2.47 1.66
N ASP A 91 26.14 -1.53 2.32
CA ASP A 91 25.09 -1.82 3.33
C ASP A 91 23.67 -1.58 2.79
N THR A 92 23.50 -1.62 1.46
CA THR A 92 22.22 -1.34 0.80
C THR A 92 21.93 -2.39 -0.26
N CYS A 93 20.73 -2.94 -0.24
CA CYS A 93 20.20 -3.70 -1.39
C CYS A 93 18.88 -3.10 -1.88
N TYR A 94 18.46 -3.51 -3.07
CA TYR A 94 17.26 -3.00 -3.71
C TYR A 94 16.36 -4.14 -4.17
N PHE A 95 15.06 -4.05 -3.88
CA PHE A 95 14.03 -4.95 -4.40
C PHE A 95 12.66 -4.28 -4.35
N HIS A 96 11.70 -4.83 -5.10
CA HIS A 96 10.32 -4.34 -5.09
C HIS A 96 9.60 -4.81 -3.83
N TYR A 97 9.24 -3.87 -2.95
CA TYR A 97 8.44 -4.18 -1.76
C TYR A 97 7.33 -3.19 -1.47
N ARG A 98 7.29 -2.05 -2.16
CA ARG A 98 6.19 -1.09 -2.10
C ARG A 98 5.09 -1.45 -3.09
N GLU A 99 3.84 -1.05 -2.80
CA GLU A 99 2.68 -1.19 -3.69
C GLU A 99 2.22 -2.64 -3.96
N HIS A 100 2.71 -3.60 -3.17
CA HIS A 100 2.23 -4.98 -3.23
C HIS A 100 1.08 -5.19 -2.24
N THR A 101 0.00 -5.83 -2.70
CA THR A 101 -1.09 -6.32 -1.82
C THR A 101 -0.65 -7.53 -0.99
N GLU A 102 0.34 -8.25 -1.49
CA GLU A 102 0.94 -9.39 -0.84
C GLU A 102 2.04 -8.98 0.15
N ALA A 103 2.23 -9.81 1.18
CA ALA A 103 3.29 -9.59 2.14
C ALA A 103 4.68 -9.83 1.55
N ASN A 104 5.64 -9.01 1.98
CA ASN A 104 7.07 -9.22 1.79
C ASN A 104 7.68 -9.74 3.09
N THR A 105 8.80 -10.44 3.00
CA THR A 105 9.49 -10.97 4.19
C THR A 105 10.96 -10.57 4.17
N LEU A 106 11.42 -9.93 5.24
CA LEU A 106 12.83 -9.77 5.55
C LEU A 106 13.25 -10.75 6.64
N ARG A 107 14.45 -11.29 6.52
CA ARG A 107 15.06 -12.17 7.51
C ARG A 107 16.36 -11.56 8.01
N LEU A 108 16.49 -11.47 9.32
CA LEU A 108 17.69 -11.06 10.03
C LEU A 108 18.26 -12.28 10.75
N HIS A 109 19.48 -12.67 10.39
CA HIS A 109 20.17 -13.81 10.97
C HIS A 109 21.42 -13.33 11.71
N TYR A 110 21.33 -13.27 13.04
CA TYR A 110 22.46 -12.90 13.89
C TYR A 110 23.30 -14.13 14.27
N LYS A 111 24.58 -14.13 13.91
CA LYS A 111 25.57 -15.15 14.27
C LYS A 111 26.97 -14.53 14.30
N ASN A 112 27.77 -14.85 15.32
CA ASN A 112 29.17 -14.41 15.43
C ASN A 112 29.36 -12.89 15.26
N LYS A 113 28.53 -12.08 15.92
CA LYS A 113 28.54 -10.60 15.81
C LYS A 113 28.21 -10.05 14.41
N ILE A 114 27.65 -10.88 13.53
CA ILE A 114 27.21 -10.48 12.19
C ILE A 114 25.70 -10.67 12.10
N ILE A 115 24.97 -9.64 11.65
CA ILE A 115 23.59 -9.75 11.20
C ILE A 115 23.59 -9.88 9.68
N ASP A 116 23.29 -11.07 9.18
CA ASP A 116 22.99 -11.26 7.77
C ASP A 116 21.53 -10.85 7.50
N VAL A 117 21.32 -10.00 6.50
CA VAL A 117 19.99 -9.55 6.06
C VAL A 117 19.65 -10.21 4.74
N PHE A 118 18.44 -10.75 4.65
CA PHE A 118 17.91 -11.39 3.45
C PHE A 118 16.50 -10.87 3.16
N TYR A 119 16.14 -10.80 1.88
CA TYR A 119 14.76 -10.63 1.44
C TYR A 119 14.25 -11.92 0.79
N PHE A 120 12.96 -12.18 0.87
CA PHE A 120 12.35 -13.33 0.21
C PHE A 120 11.97 -12.98 -1.24
N ASP A 121 12.63 -13.62 -2.21
CA ASP A 121 12.28 -13.53 -3.62
C ASP A 121 11.14 -14.52 -3.91
N LYS A 122 9.96 -13.99 -4.18
CA LYS A 122 8.76 -14.80 -4.44
C LYS A 122 8.86 -15.59 -5.74
N ALA A 123 9.49 -15.04 -6.77
CA ALA A 123 9.61 -15.70 -8.07
C ALA A 123 10.51 -16.94 -7.97
N LYS A 124 11.59 -16.85 -7.18
CA LYS A 124 12.50 -17.97 -6.92
C LYS A 124 12.11 -18.82 -5.72
N SER A 125 11.15 -18.35 -4.91
CA SER A 125 10.74 -18.99 -3.66
C SER A 125 11.91 -19.25 -2.70
N GLU A 126 12.86 -18.32 -2.63
CA GLU A 126 14.06 -18.44 -1.79
C GLU A 126 14.44 -17.11 -1.12
N PHE A 127 15.25 -17.19 -0.06
CA PHE A 127 15.82 -16.01 0.58
C PHE A 127 17.09 -15.58 -0.16
N MET A 128 17.05 -14.37 -0.71
CA MET A 128 18.17 -13.74 -1.39
C MET A 128 18.99 -12.92 -0.40
N PRO A 129 20.33 -13.02 -0.42
CA PRO A 129 21.17 -12.17 0.41
C PRO A 129 21.02 -10.69 0.02
N CYS A 130 20.98 -9.82 1.02
CA CYS A 130 20.88 -8.38 0.85
C CYS A 130 22.22 -7.72 1.23
N PHE A 131 22.57 -7.71 2.51
CA PHE A 131 23.85 -7.24 3.05
C PHE A 131 24.10 -7.89 4.42
N ASN A 132 25.25 -7.61 5.03
CA ASN A 132 25.54 -8.00 6.41
C ASN A 132 25.98 -6.79 7.23
N LEU A 133 25.80 -6.85 8.55
CA LEU A 133 26.21 -5.81 9.48
C LEU A 133 27.03 -6.42 10.62
N GLU A 134 28.21 -5.87 10.87
CA GLU A 134 28.99 -6.24 12.05
C GLU A 134 28.52 -5.41 13.26
N VAL A 135 27.95 -6.09 14.25
CA VAL A 135 27.42 -5.46 15.46
C VAL A 135 27.68 -6.36 16.66
N ASP A 136 28.26 -5.77 17.71
CA ASP A 136 28.51 -6.48 18.96
C ASP A 136 27.29 -6.40 19.87
N LEU A 137 26.33 -7.30 19.69
CA LEU A 137 25.20 -7.41 20.60
C LEU A 137 25.61 -8.29 21.79
N THR A 138 25.84 -7.68 22.95
CA THR A 138 26.01 -8.43 24.21
C THR A 138 24.69 -9.13 24.59
N ALA A 139 24.78 -10.19 25.41
CA ALA A 139 23.66 -11.10 25.64
C ALA A 139 22.42 -10.40 26.23
N GLY A 140 21.30 -10.41 25.50
CA GLY A 140 20.00 -9.88 25.94
C GLY A 140 19.62 -8.55 25.30
N GLY A 141 19.50 -8.53 23.97
CA GLY A 141 19.06 -7.34 23.23
C GLY A 141 17.54 -7.20 23.08
N TYR A 142 17.13 -6.05 22.56
CA TYR A 142 15.73 -5.70 22.26
C TYR A 142 15.49 -5.71 20.76
N LEU A 143 14.28 -6.12 20.36
CA LEU A 143 13.78 -5.93 19.01
C LEU A 143 12.76 -4.79 19.05
N ALA A 144 13.02 -3.72 18.31
CA ALA A 144 12.09 -2.62 18.15
C ALA A 144 11.71 -2.45 16.67
N LEU A 145 10.47 -2.05 16.43
CA LEU A 145 9.99 -1.70 15.10
C LEU A 145 9.33 -0.33 15.19
N SER A 146 9.59 0.50 14.20
CA SER A 146 8.95 1.79 14.05
C SER A 146 8.61 2.03 12.59
N GLY A 147 7.65 2.92 12.33
CA GLY A 147 7.32 3.34 10.99
C GLY A 147 7.00 4.82 10.96
N SER A 148 7.23 5.44 9.81
CA SER A 148 6.80 6.80 9.52
C SER A 148 6.31 6.88 8.08
N SER A 149 5.17 7.51 7.85
CA SER A 149 4.58 7.76 6.53
C SER A 149 5.17 8.99 5.84
N GLY A 150 5.79 9.91 6.60
CA GLY A 150 6.16 11.23 6.08
C GLY A 150 4.93 12.12 5.90
N VAL A 151 5.08 13.23 5.16
CA VAL A 151 4.06 14.30 5.10
C VAL A 151 3.40 14.43 3.73
N TRP A 152 4.05 13.96 2.65
CA TRP A 152 3.63 14.26 1.27
C TRP A 152 2.90 13.11 0.60
N ASP A 153 3.42 11.89 0.76
CA ASP A 153 2.87 10.68 0.16
C ASP A 153 2.85 9.60 1.23
N GLU A 154 1.76 9.58 2.00
CA GLU A 154 1.63 8.71 3.15
C GLU A 154 1.54 7.25 2.71
N ASP A 155 2.62 6.52 2.95
CA ASP A 155 2.58 5.07 2.85
C ASP A 155 1.95 4.48 4.12
N PHE A 156 1.02 3.53 3.94
CA PHE A 156 0.61 2.66 5.02
C PHE A 156 1.70 1.62 5.31
N HIS A 157 1.86 1.28 6.58
CA HIS A 157 2.84 0.30 7.06
C HIS A 157 2.13 -0.77 7.86
N VAL A 158 2.10 -2.00 7.36
CA VAL A 158 1.47 -3.13 8.04
C VAL A 158 2.51 -4.20 8.33
N VAL A 159 2.78 -4.46 9.61
CA VAL A 159 3.57 -5.62 10.04
C VAL A 159 2.60 -6.77 10.30
N LYS A 160 2.61 -7.79 9.45
CA LYS A 160 1.73 -8.96 9.55
C LYS A 160 2.22 -9.96 10.58
N SER A 161 3.53 -10.22 10.62
CA SER A 161 4.10 -11.13 11.61
C SER A 161 5.55 -10.85 11.91
N ILE A 162 5.95 -11.15 13.16
CA ILE A 162 7.34 -11.17 13.60
C ILE A 162 7.59 -12.55 14.20
N LYS A 163 8.53 -13.29 13.64
CA LYS A 163 8.86 -14.66 14.08
C LYS A 163 10.30 -14.69 14.56
N THR A 164 10.49 -14.94 15.84
CA THR A 164 11.82 -15.12 16.42
C THR A 164 12.12 -16.61 16.55
N MET A 165 13.31 -17.00 16.09
CA MET A 165 13.76 -18.39 16.09
C MET A 165 15.17 -18.46 16.64
N ASN A 166 15.39 -19.38 17.59
CA ASN A 166 16.71 -19.71 18.06
C ASN A 166 17.35 -20.72 17.08
N PRO A 167 18.39 -20.34 16.32
CA PRO A 167 18.99 -21.22 15.32
C PRO A 167 19.59 -22.50 15.95
N ASN A 168 19.99 -22.45 17.22
CA ASN A 168 20.55 -23.60 17.95
C ASN A 168 19.48 -24.53 18.53
N LYS A 169 18.20 -24.11 18.51
CA LYS A 169 17.05 -24.89 18.99
C LYS A 169 16.02 -25.11 17.88
N VAL A 170 16.38 -24.95 16.61
CA VAL A 170 15.52 -25.43 15.52
C VAL A 170 15.50 -26.94 15.65
N ASP A 171 14.44 -27.42 16.28
CA ASP A 171 14.26 -28.81 16.62
C ASP A 171 14.41 -29.63 15.34
N LYS A 172 15.50 -30.42 15.28
CA LYS A 172 15.70 -31.42 14.21
C LYS A 172 14.74 -32.60 14.39
N SER A 173 13.84 -32.54 15.37
CA SER A 173 12.78 -33.53 15.52
C SER A 173 11.93 -33.54 14.25
N HIS A 174 11.61 -34.75 13.78
CA HIS A 174 10.73 -34.98 12.65
C HIS A 174 9.36 -34.28 12.79
N HIS A 175 8.97 -33.91 14.01
CA HIS A 175 7.77 -33.13 14.31
C HIS A 175 7.83 -31.66 13.87
N GLY A 176 9.02 -31.05 13.76
CA GLY A 176 9.18 -29.69 13.25
C GLY A 176 8.89 -29.59 11.74
N GLU A 177 9.33 -30.59 10.97
CA GLU A 177 8.99 -30.74 9.54
C GLU A 177 7.52 -31.09 9.36
N GLU A 178 6.99 -31.98 10.19
CA GLU A 178 5.58 -32.38 10.18
C GLU A 178 4.66 -31.21 10.53
N ALA A 179 5.00 -30.39 11.53
CA ALA A 179 4.26 -29.18 11.88
C ALA A 179 4.33 -28.11 10.78
N LYS A 180 5.47 -27.97 10.09
CA LYS A 180 5.60 -27.11 8.90
C LYS A 180 4.75 -27.62 7.75
N LYS A 181 4.70 -28.95 7.54
CA LYS A 181 3.87 -29.60 6.51
C LYS A 181 2.38 -29.43 6.81
N ILE A 182 1.96 -29.62 8.06
CA ILE A 182 0.58 -29.40 8.53
C ILE A 182 0.20 -27.91 8.41
N LYS A 183 1.09 -26.98 8.76
CA LYS A 183 0.86 -25.53 8.54
C LYS A 183 0.74 -25.19 7.05
N GLY A 184 1.61 -25.76 6.21
CA GLY A 184 1.53 -25.60 4.76
C GLY A 184 0.23 -26.14 4.18
N GLN A 185 -0.24 -27.30 4.64
CA GLN A 185 -1.53 -27.87 4.25
C GLN A 185 -2.70 -27.00 4.68
N LYS A 186 -2.73 -26.53 5.93
CA LYS A 186 -3.77 -25.57 6.39
C LYS A 186 -3.76 -24.26 5.61
N TYR A 187 -2.58 -23.78 5.24
CA TYR A 187 -2.45 -22.57 4.42
C TYR A 187 -3.00 -22.81 3.00
N LEU A 188 -2.69 -23.96 2.40
CA LEU A 188 -3.26 -24.38 1.10
C LEU A 188 -4.79 -24.57 1.16
N GLU A 189 -5.33 -25.13 2.24
CA GLU A 189 -6.77 -25.22 2.46
C GLU A 189 -7.43 -23.84 2.59
N THR A 190 -6.75 -22.91 3.27
CA THR A 190 -7.20 -21.51 3.39
C THR A 190 -7.15 -20.79 2.04
N LEU A 191 -6.12 -21.03 1.23
CA LEU A 191 -6.04 -20.49 -0.13
C LEU A 191 -7.16 -21.04 -1.01
N LYS A 192 -7.44 -22.36 -0.95
CA LYS A 192 -8.55 -22.98 -1.68
C LYS A 192 -9.90 -22.42 -1.25
N SER A 193 -10.15 -22.29 0.05
CA SER A 193 -11.41 -21.70 0.54
C SER A 193 -11.54 -20.23 0.14
N THR A 194 -10.43 -19.49 0.10
CA THR A 194 -10.40 -18.11 -0.39
C THR A 194 -10.68 -18.06 -1.89
N GLN A 195 -10.10 -18.96 -2.69
CA GLN A 195 -10.41 -19.11 -4.11
C GLN A 195 -11.88 -19.47 -4.34
N ASP A 196 -12.48 -20.35 -3.56
CA ASP A 196 -13.90 -20.69 -3.65
C ASP A 196 -14.79 -19.49 -3.29
N ILE A 197 -14.42 -18.71 -2.27
CA ILE A 197 -15.11 -17.46 -1.93
C ILE A 197 -14.98 -16.43 -3.07
N MET A 198 -13.78 -16.28 -3.65
CA MET A 198 -13.54 -15.40 -4.80
C MET A 198 -14.35 -15.86 -6.02
N HIS A 199 -14.42 -17.16 -6.29
CA HIS A 199 -15.20 -17.72 -7.40
C HIS A 199 -16.71 -17.55 -7.19
N LYS A 200 -17.18 -17.68 -5.95
CA LYS A 200 -18.58 -17.41 -5.57
C LYS A 200 -18.93 -15.93 -5.65
N ASN A 201 -17.98 -15.05 -5.31
CA ASN A 201 -18.14 -13.61 -5.46
C ASN A 201 -18.00 -13.15 -6.92
N ARG A 202 -17.24 -13.86 -7.77
CA ARG A 202 -17.14 -13.61 -9.21
C ARG A 202 -18.51 -13.55 -9.88
N LEU A 203 -19.40 -14.48 -9.51
CA LEU A 203 -20.79 -14.51 -10.00
C LEU A 203 -21.56 -13.22 -9.64
N LYS A 204 -21.37 -12.70 -8.42
CA LYS A 204 -21.97 -11.44 -7.98
C LYS A 204 -21.37 -10.21 -8.68
N TYR A 205 -20.07 -10.25 -8.99
CA TYR A 205 -19.40 -9.16 -9.72
C TYR A 205 -19.87 -9.08 -11.18
N THR A 206 -20.14 -10.21 -11.83
CA THR A 206 -20.72 -10.23 -13.19
C THR A 206 -22.11 -9.60 -13.20
N ASP A 207 -22.98 -9.95 -12.24
CA ASP A 207 -24.30 -9.34 -12.11
C ASP A 207 -24.24 -7.82 -11.84
N MET A 208 -23.27 -7.39 -11.03
CA MET A 208 -23.05 -5.98 -10.74
C MET A 208 -22.51 -5.22 -11.95
N LYS A 209 -21.59 -5.82 -12.73
CA LYS A 209 -21.07 -5.24 -13.98
C LYS A 209 -22.20 -4.99 -14.98
N ASP A 210 -23.09 -5.97 -15.16
CA ASP A 210 -24.26 -5.84 -16.02
C ASP A 210 -25.23 -4.74 -15.55
N LEU A 211 -25.40 -4.61 -14.23
CA LEU A 211 -26.22 -3.54 -13.64
C LEU A 211 -25.59 -2.15 -13.89
N ILE A 212 -24.28 -2.02 -13.69
CA ILE A 212 -23.57 -0.74 -13.91
C ILE A 212 -23.61 -0.36 -15.40
N VAL A 213 -23.42 -1.32 -16.32
CA VAL A 213 -23.56 -1.07 -17.77
C VAL A 213 -24.97 -0.58 -18.12
N LYS A 214 -26.02 -1.16 -17.54
CA LYS A 214 -27.41 -0.70 -17.71
C LYS A 214 -27.61 0.72 -17.17
N VAL A 215 -27.10 1.02 -15.97
CA VAL A 215 -27.19 2.34 -15.34
C VAL A 215 -26.45 3.40 -16.17
N ASN A 216 -25.24 3.11 -16.64
CA ASN A 216 -24.48 4.01 -17.52
C ASN A 216 -25.26 4.34 -18.79
N LYS A 217 -25.88 3.34 -19.42
CA LYS A 217 -26.67 3.53 -20.64
C LYS A 217 -27.85 4.47 -20.41
N GLU A 218 -28.56 4.36 -19.29
CA GLU A 218 -29.68 5.26 -18.96
C GLU A 218 -29.19 6.67 -18.60
N ILE A 219 -28.07 6.80 -17.89
CA ILE A 219 -27.45 8.11 -17.61
C ILE A 219 -27.04 8.81 -18.90
N SER A 220 -26.42 8.11 -19.86
CA SER A 220 -26.05 8.69 -21.15
C SER A 220 -27.27 9.15 -21.96
N LYS A 221 -28.38 8.40 -21.92
CA LYS A 221 -29.64 8.83 -22.55
C LYS A 221 -30.19 10.10 -21.91
N PHE A 222 -30.17 10.17 -20.58
CA PHE A 222 -30.64 11.35 -19.85
C PHE A 222 -29.79 12.58 -20.17
N MET A 223 -28.46 12.43 -20.18
CA MET A 223 -27.53 13.51 -20.54
C MET A 223 -27.74 14.02 -21.97
N ALA A 224 -28.02 13.13 -22.93
CA ALA A 224 -28.34 13.52 -24.30
C ALA A 224 -29.67 14.30 -24.39
N GLN A 225 -30.68 13.92 -23.60
CA GLN A 225 -31.96 14.65 -23.53
C GLN A 225 -31.81 16.03 -22.90
N THR A 226 -30.98 16.16 -21.84
CA THR A 226 -30.74 17.45 -21.20
C THR A 226 -29.90 18.39 -22.05
N GLU A 227 -28.95 17.90 -22.84
CA GLU A 227 -28.22 18.71 -23.83
C GLU A 227 -29.15 19.28 -24.92
N ILE A 228 -30.11 18.48 -25.40
CA ILE A 228 -31.14 18.96 -26.34
C ILE A 228 -31.98 20.08 -25.69
N LEU A 229 -32.43 19.88 -24.44
CA LEU A 229 -33.18 20.89 -23.69
C LEU A 229 -32.36 22.18 -23.47
N GLN A 230 -31.08 22.08 -23.13
CA GLN A 230 -30.20 23.25 -22.97
C GLN A 230 -29.92 23.96 -24.29
N GLY A 231 -29.88 23.22 -25.41
CA GLY A 231 -29.81 23.79 -26.76
C GLY A 231 -31.05 24.61 -27.11
N VAL A 232 -32.24 24.15 -26.71
CA VAL A 232 -33.52 24.86 -26.91
C VAL A 232 -33.64 26.09 -26.00
N VAL A 233 -33.09 26.05 -24.78
CA VAL A 233 -33.16 27.15 -23.79
C VAL A 233 -32.10 28.26 -24.04
N ARG A 234 -31.13 28.03 -24.93
CA ARG A 234 -30.12 29.04 -25.31
C ARG A 234 -30.61 30.10 -26.30
N GLU A 235 -31.77 29.90 -26.92
CA GLU A 235 -32.48 31.02 -27.55
C GLU A 235 -33.13 31.82 -26.41
N GLU A 236 -32.63 33.02 -26.13
CA GLU A 236 -33.19 33.93 -25.13
C GLU A 236 -34.64 34.29 -25.52
N ILE A 237 -35.58 33.50 -25.04
CA ILE A 237 -37.00 33.77 -25.20
C ILE A 237 -37.59 34.01 -23.82
N THR A 238 -37.76 35.28 -23.46
CA THR A 238 -38.55 35.67 -22.29
C THR A 238 -40.01 35.33 -22.55
N HIS A 239 -40.48 34.18 -22.09
CA HIS A 239 -41.88 33.79 -22.20
C HIS A 239 -42.66 34.24 -20.96
N THR A 240 -43.62 35.13 -21.18
CA THR A 240 -44.68 35.43 -20.22
C THR A 240 -45.80 34.43 -20.41
N VAL A 241 -46.08 33.64 -19.37
CA VAL A 241 -47.16 32.63 -19.38
C VAL A 241 -48.28 33.15 -18.51
N LYS A 242 -49.53 33.10 -18.98
CA LYS A 242 -50.69 33.38 -18.14
C LYS A 242 -51.08 32.14 -17.36
N ASP A 243 -51.24 32.27 -16.06
CA ASP A 243 -51.79 31.20 -15.23
C ASP A 243 -53.27 30.92 -15.60
N PRO A 244 -53.87 29.82 -15.12
CA PRO A 244 -55.28 29.49 -15.40
C PRO A 244 -56.29 30.54 -14.94
N GLN A 245 -55.88 31.48 -14.07
CA GLN A 245 -56.67 32.60 -13.59
C GLN A 245 -56.45 33.87 -14.43
N GLY A 246 -55.59 33.81 -15.45
CA GLY A 246 -55.30 34.89 -16.41
C GLY A 246 -54.19 35.85 -15.99
N ASN A 247 -53.50 35.60 -14.87
CA ASN A 247 -52.40 36.45 -14.42
C ASN A 247 -51.12 36.11 -15.14
N THR A 248 -50.41 37.13 -15.61
CA THR A 248 -49.12 36.95 -16.27
C THR A 248 -48.04 36.61 -15.24
N GLN A 249 -47.44 35.42 -15.33
CA GLN A 249 -46.24 35.04 -14.61
C GLN A 249 -45.03 35.12 -15.53
N THR A 250 -44.00 35.84 -15.08
CA THR A 250 -42.68 35.82 -15.70
C THR A 250 -41.93 34.63 -15.14
N VAL A 251 -41.67 33.62 -15.96
CA VAL A 251 -40.86 32.47 -15.56
C VAL A 251 -39.39 32.91 -15.60
N ASP A 252 -38.73 32.88 -14.45
CA ASP A 252 -37.31 33.23 -14.35
C ASP A 252 -36.45 32.07 -14.90
N ILE A 253 -36.17 32.14 -16.20
CA ILE A 253 -35.36 31.16 -16.93
C ILE A 253 -33.93 31.11 -16.36
N ALA A 254 -33.45 32.16 -15.69
CA ALA A 254 -32.13 32.15 -15.06
C ALA A 254 -32.05 31.14 -13.91
N LYS A 255 -33.13 30.99 -13.13
CA LYS A 255 -33.20 30.02 -12.03
C LYS A 255 -33.27 28.58 -12.55
N ILE A 256 -34.05 28.33 -13.61
CA ILE A 256 -34.11 27.01 -14.27
C ILE A 256 -32.73 26.62 -14.84
N ASN A 257 -31.99 27.59 -15.39
CA ASN A 257 -30.63 27.39 -15.88
C ASN A 257 -29.61 27.13 -14.76
N GLU A 258 -29.81 27.66 -13.56
CA GLU A 258 -28.98 27.37 -12.40
C GLU A 258 -29.21 25.95 -11.86
N ASP A 259 -30.47 25.56 -11.64
CA ASP A 259 -30.84 24.22 -11.18
C ASP A 259 -30.38 23.14 -12.19
N SER A 260 -30.53 23.41 -13.49
CA SER A 260 -30.05 22.51 -14.55
C SER A 260 -28.53 22.35 -14.54
N ARG A 261 -27.76 23.40 -14.20
CA ARG A 261 -26.29 23.33 -14.08
C ARG A 261 -25.86 22.48 -12.88
N HIS A 262 -26.58 22.57 -11.76
CA HIS A 262 -26.33 21.72 -10.59
C HIS A 262 -26.59 20.24 -10.89
N ILE A 263 -27.71 19.92 -11.54
CA ILE A 263 -28.04 18.54 -11.94
C ILE A 263 -26.96 17.97 -12.88
N MET A 264 -26.52 18.75 -13.87
CA MET A 264 -25.45 18.31 -14.80
C MET A 264 -24.12 18.10 -14.10
N ARG A 265 -23.80 18.92 -13.10
CA ARG A 265 -22.59 18.75 -12.27
C ARG A 265 -22.65 17.44 -11.47
N ASP A 266 -23.77 17.16 -10.82
CA ASP A 266 -23.94 15.95 -10.02
C ASP A 266 -23.91 14.68 -10.87
N LEU A 267 -24.52 14.71 -12.06
CA LEU A 267 -24.44 13.60 -13.03
C LEU A 267 -23.03 13.38 -13.56
N THR A 268 -22.25 14.45 -13.74
CA THR A 268 -20.84 14.35 -14.14
C THR A 268 -20.00 13.69 -13.05
N ILE A 269 -20.25 14.04 -11.77
CA ILE A 269 -19.58 13.42 -10.62
C ILE A 269 -19.95 11.93 -10.54
N LEU A 270 -21.23 11.59 -10.65
CA LEU A 270 -21.70 10.21 -10.65
C LEU A 270 -21.05 9.38 -11.77
N ASN A 271 -20.99 9.92 -12.98
CA ASN A 271 -20.34 9.25 -14.12
C ASN A 271 -18.86 8.96 -13.87
N ARG A 272 -18.12 9.90 -13.26
CA ARG A 272 -16.72 9.69 -12.87
C ARG A 272 -16.56 8.59 -11.82
N MET A 273 -17.41 8.58 -10.79
CA MET A 273 -17.39 7.55 -9.75
C MET A 273 -17.67 6.15 -10.31
N MET A 274 -18.60 6.05 -11.26
CA MET A 274 -18.91 4.77 -11.91
C MET A 274 -17.75 4.29 -12.79
N ASN A 275 -17.11 5.17 -13.56
CA ASN A 275 -15.94 4.81 -14.37
C ASN A 275 -14.75 4.35 -13.51
N TYR A 276 -14.48 5.03 -12.40
CA TYR A 276 -13.48 4.58 -11.44
C TYR A 276 -13.80 3.18 -10.88
N THR A 277 -15.09 2.91 -10.61
CA THR A 277 -15.54 1.59 -10.15
C THR A 277 -15.31 0.52 -11.23
N PHE A 278 -15.54 0.82 -12.51
CA PHE A 278 -15.23 -0.08 -13.63
C PHE A 278 -13.75 -0.45 -13.71
N GLU A 279 -12.86 0.55 -13.63
CA GLU A 279 -11.41 0.32 -13.67
C GLU A 279 -10.95 -0.60 -12.54
N LYS A 280 -11.53 -0.44 -11.33
CA LYS A 280 -11.25 -1.33 -10.20
C LYS A 280 -11.80 -2.74 -10.40
N ILE A 281 -12.99 -2.90 -10.98
CA ILE A 281 -13.55 -4.22 -11.31
C ILE A 281 -12.68 -4.94 -12.34
N ASP A 282 -12.28 -4.25 -13.41
CA ASP A 282 -11.43 -4.84 -14.46
C ASP A 282 -10.04 -5.23 -13.93
N TYR A 283 -9.47 -4.42 -13.03
CA TYR A 283 -8.22 -4.77 -12.33
C TYR A 283 -8.37 -6.03 -11.46
N LEU A 284 -9.47 -6.15 -10.70
CA LEU A 284 -9.76 -7.35 -9.93
C LEU A 284 -9.92 -8.58 -10.83
N GLU A 285 -10.55 -8.46 -12.01
CA GLU A 285 -10.66 -9.55 -12.97
C GLU A 285 -9.28 -9.99 -13.53
N GLN A 286 -8.34 -9.06 -13.72
CA GLN A 286 -6.99 -9.38 -14.15
C GLN A 286 -6.22 -10.18 -13.10
N ILE A 287 -6.40 -9.87 -11.81
CA ILE A 287 -5.79 -10.63 -10.71
C ILE A 287 -6.42 -12.02 -10.55
N MET A 288 -7.70 -12.17 -10.93
CA MET A 288 -8.43 -13.44 -10.81
C MET A 288 -8.22 -14.42 -11.97
N LYS A 289 -7.55 -14.02 -13.07
CA LYS A 289 -7.20 -14.87 -14.21
C LYS A 289 -5.83 -15.49 -14.04
#